data_AF-A0A916XR14-F1
#
_entry.id   AF-A0A916XR14-F1
#
_cell.length_a   1.000
_cell.length_b   1.000
_cell.length_c   1.000
_cell.angle_alpha   90.00
_cell.angle_beta   90.00
_cell.angle_gamma   90.00
#
_symmetry.space_group_name_H-M   'P 1'
#
loop_
_entity.id
_entity.type
_entity.pdbx_description
1 polymer ?
#
loop_
_entity_poly.entity_id
_entity_poly.type
_entity_poly.pdbx_seq_one_letter_code
_entity_poly.pdbx_strand_id
1 'polypeptide(L)'
;MMNLAEYRQTAARLADFLPWAALVSEGVVLNKDGSFQRTARFRGPDLDSAVSAELVAVAGRLNNAFRRLGSGWAIFVEAQRHPVGAYPASRFPDAASALVDAERKADFEEDAAHFESSYFLTFTYLSPPEDLARTERWL
;
A
#
# COMPACT_ATOMS: atom_id res chain seq x y z
N MET A 1 -3.17 20.69 -11.58
CA MET A 1 -1.70 20.55 -11.51
C MET A 1 -1.10 21.91 -11.25
N MET A 2 -0.37 22.06 -10.15
CA MET A 2 0.33 23.31 -9.82
C MET A 2 1.31 23.63 -10.95
N ASN A 3 1.19 24.80 -11.56
CA ASN A 3 2.05 25.17 -12.69
C ASN A 3 3.44 25.56 -12.18
N LEU A 4 4.36 24.61 -12.21
CA LEU A 4 5.75 24.84 -11.80
C LEU A 4 6.61 25.48 -12.90
N ALA A 5 6.07 25.64 -14.12
CA ALA A 5 6.83 26.19 -15.25
C ALA A 5 7.25 27.64 -15.05
N GLU A 6 6.54 28.41 -14.23
CA GLU A 6 6.93 29.78 -13.84
C GLU A 6 8.23 29.80 -13.02
N TYR A 7 8.48 28.76 -12.23
CA TYR A 7 9.68 28.67 -11.39
C TYR A 7 10.82 27.92 -12.09
N ARG A 8 10.49 26.92 -12.93
CA ARG A 8 11.47 26.14 -13.67
C ARG A 8 10.82 25.39 -14.85
N GLN A 9 11.30 25.64 -16.07
CA GLN A 9 10.75 25.03 -17.29
C GLN A 9 11.35 23.66 -17.66
N THR A 10 12.47 23.25 -17.05
CA THR A 10 13.14 21.97 -17.36
C THR A 10 13.29 21.13 -16.10
N ALA A 11 12.82 19.88 -16.16
CA ALA A 11 13.03 18.90 -15.09
C ALA A 11 14.51 18.52 -15.02
N ALA A 12 15.12 18.70 -13.85
CA ALA A 12 16.55 18.45 -13.63
C ALA A 12 16.82 17.51 -12.44
N ARG A 13 15.81 17.27 -11.61
CA ARG A 13 15.92 16.45 -10.40
C ARG A 13 14.85 15.38 -10.40
N LEU A 14 15.12 14.25 -9.72
CA LEU A 14 14.13 13.18 -9.51
C LEU A 14 12.79 13.73 -8.97
N ALA A 15 12.86 14.67 -8.02
CA ALA A 15 11.69 15.32 -7.45
C ALA A 15 10.78 15.98 -8.50
N ASP A 16 11.30 16.43 -9.65
CA ASP A 16 10.50 17.05 -10.71
C ASP A 16 9.60 16.01 -11.42
N PHE A 17 10.06 14.76 -11.49
CA PHE A 17 9.35 13.63 -12.11
C PHE A 17 8.39 12.91 -11.15
N LEU A 18 8.59 13.05 -9.84
CA LEU A 18 7.71 12.42 -8.85
C LEU A 18 6.39 13.20 -8.71
N PRO A 19 5.26 12.51 -8.46
CA PRO A 19 3.96 13.17 -8.27
C PRO A 19 3.85 13.89 -6.93
N TRP A 20 4.72 13.59 -5.96
CA TRP A 20 4.66 14.10 -4.60
C TRP A 20 5.16 15.54 -4.50
N ALA A 21 4.40 16.39 -3.80
CA ALA A 21 4.76 17.77 -3.52
C ALA A 21 5.26 17.95 -2.07
N ALA A 22 4.53 17.44 -1.08
CA ALA A 22 4.88 17.60 0.34
C ALA A 22 4.20 16.56 1.23
N LEU A 23 4.76 16.33 2.42
CA LEU A 23 4.04 15.68 3.53
C LEU A 23 3.26 16.76 4.30
N VAL A 24 1.94 16.69 4.25
CA VAL A 24 1.05 17.71 4.85
C VAL A 24 0.44 17.27 6.19
N SER A 25 0.54 15.98 6.49
CA SER A 25 0.16 15.38 7.77
C SER A 25 0.88 14.04 7.94
N GLU A 26 0.73 13.41 9.10
CA GLU A 26 1.31 12.09 9.38
C GLU A 26 0.82 11.05 8.36
N GLY A 27 1.74 10.60 7.52
CA GLY A 27 1.46 9.63 6.46
C GLY A 27 0.57 10.14 5.32
N VAL A 28 0.35 11.46 5.20
CA VAL A 28 -0.43 12.06 4.11
C VAL A 28 0.48 12.88 3.20
N VAL A 29 0.55 12.47 1.94
CA VAL A 29 1.28 13.15 0.88
C VAL A 29 0.31 14.03 0.08
N LEU A 30 0.64 15.31 -0.09
CA LEU A 30 0.04 16.16 -1.10
C LEU A 30 0.77 15.93 -2.43
N ASN A 31 0.02 15.61 -3.47
CA ASN A 31 0.52 15.47 -4.83
C ASN A 31 0.46 16.81 -5.57
N LYS A 32 1.30 16.96 -6.60
CA LYS A 32 1.40 18.16 -7.44
C LYS A 32 0.14 18.45 -8.25
N ASP A 33 -0.72 17.46 -8.44
CA ASP A 33 -2.04 17.64 -9.06
C ASP A 33 -3.08 18.22 -8.09
N GLY A 34 -2.77 18.30 -6.79
CA GLY A 34 -3.66 18.74 -5.72
C GLY A 34 -4.34 17.60 -4.97
N SER A 35 -4.09 16.34 -5.35
CA SER A 35 -4.65 15.18 -4.67
C SER A 35 -3.93 14.84 -3.37
N PHE A 36 -4.63 14.23 -2.42
CA PHE A 36 -4.07 13.70 -1.19
C PHE A 36 -3.86 12.19 -1.33
N GLN A 37 -2.69 11.70 -0.96
CA GLN A 37 -2.36 10.28 -0.99
C GLN A 37 -2.02 9.78 0.41
N ARG A 38 -2.51 8.60 0.78
CA ARG A 38 -2.08 7.86 1.96
C ARG A 38 -2.00 6.36 1.66
N THR A 39 -0.94 5.73 2.15
CA THR A 39 -0.68 4.30 1.95
C THR A 39 -0.72 3.57 3.27
N ALA A 40 -1.34 2.40 3.28
CA ALA A 40 -1.34 1.47 4.41
C ALA A 40 -0.78 0.12 3.96
N ARG A 41 0.07 -0.50 4.81
CA ARG A 41 0.42 -1.91 4.65
C ARG A 41 -0.72 -2.77 5.18
N PHE A 42 -1.03 -3.87 4.49
CA PHE A 42 -2.03 -4.84 4.93
C PHE A 42 -1.54 -6.28 4.74
N ARG A 43 -2.20 -7.21 5.44
CA ARG A 43 -2.06 -8.65 5.21
C ARG A 43 -3.46 -9.24 5.16
N GLY A 44 -3.85 -9.75 3.99
CA GLY A 44 -5.11 -10.47 3.83
C GLY A 44 -5.03 -11.90 4.35
N PRO A 45 -6.18 -12.60 4.50
CA PRO A 45 -6.22 -14.03 4.73
C PRO A 45 -5.56 -14.79 3.56
N ASP A 46 -5.17 -16.04 3.78
CA ASP A 46 -4.74 -16.92 2.69
C ASP A 46 -5.93 -17.22 1.78
N LEU A 47 -5.87 -16.74 0.54
CA LEU A 47 -6.91 -16.94 -0.46
C LEU A 47 -6.62 -18.11 -1.39
N ASP A 48 -5.39 -18.66 -1.37
CA ASP A 48 -5.03 -19.81 -2.21
C ASP A 48 -5.75 -21.09 -1.74
N SER A 49 -6.12 -21.13 -0.46
CA SER A 49 -6.89 -22.21 0.16
C SER A 49 -8.40 -21.94 0.23
N ALA A 50 -8.89 -20.81 -0.29
CA ALA A 50 -10.29 -20.39 -0.13
C ALA A 50 -11.23 -21.04 -1.16
N VAL A 51 -12.44 -21.40 -0.72
CA VAL A 51 -13.47 -21.90 -1.65
C VAL A 51 -14.13 -20.76 -2.43
N SER A 52 -14.71 -21.06 -3.60
CA SER A 52 -15.32 -20.04 -4.47
C SER A 52 -16.34 -19.14 -3.77
N ALA A 53 -17.13 -19.71 -2.84
CA ALA A 53 -18.11 -18.93 -2.07
C ALA A 53 -17.44 -17.90 -1.15
N GLU A 54 -16.29 -18.22 -0.56
CA GLU A 54 -15.52 -17.32 0.28
C GLU A 54 -14.90 -16.19 -0.52
N LEU A 55 -14.34 -16.51 -1.70
CA LEU A 55 -13.79 -15.50 -2.62
C LEU A 55 -14.86 -14.48 -3.05
N VAL A 56 -16.06 -14.96 -3.41
CA VAL A 56 -17.20 -14.10 -3.74
C VAL A 56 -17.60 -13.24 -2.55
N ALA A 57 -17.66 -13.80 -1.34
CA ALA A 57 -17.99 -13.05 -0.14
C ALA A 57 -16.95 -11.96 0.19
N VAL A 58 -15.65 -12.26 0.04
CA VAL A 58 -14.55 -11.30 0.22
C VAL A 58 -14.66 -10.17 -0.81
N ALA A 59 -14.81 -10.52 -2.10
CA ALA A 59 -14.96 -9.53 -3.17
C ALA A 59 -16.18 -8.63 -2.94
N GLY A 60 -17.30 -9.19 -2.49
CA GLY A 60 -18.51 -8.45 -2.14
C GLY A 60 -18.28 -7.45 -0.99
N ARG A 61 -17.56 -7.84 0.06
CA ARG A 61 -17.20 -6.95 1.18
C ARG A 61 -16.31 -5.81 0.72
N LEU A 62 -15.27 -6.09 -0.08
CA LEU A 62 -14.37 -5.08 -0.63
C LEU A 62 -15.10 -4.10 -1.54
N ASN A 63 -15.94 -4.59 -2.46
CA ASN A 63 -16.74 -3.75 -3.34
C ASN A 63 -17.71 -2.85 -2.56
N ASN A 64 -18.38 -3.37 -1.54
CA ASN A 64 -19.25 -2.57 -0.68
C ASN A 64 -18.48 -1.48 0.09
N ALA A 65 -17.24 -1.76 0.51
CA ALA A 65 -16.39 -0.77 1.16
C ALA A 65 -15.95 0.33 0.18
N PHE A 66 -15.44 -0.04 -1.00
CA PHE A 66 -14.96 0.91 -2.00
C PHE A 66 -16.08 1.78 -2.58
N ARG A 67 -17.30 1.25 -2.73
CA ARG A 67 -18.46 2.04 -3.16
C ARG A 67 -18.79 3.21 -2.24
N ARG A 68 -18.41 3.16 -0.96
CA ARG A 68 -18.67 4.25 0.01
C ARG A 68 -17.74 5.45 -0.17
N LEU A 69 -16.64 5.29 -0.90
CA LEU A 69 -15.70 6.40 -1.17
C LEU A 69 -16.31 7.44 -2.11
N GLY A 70 -17.17 7.02 -3.04
CA GLY A 70 -17.76 7.90 -4.05
C GLY A 70 -16.75 8.35 -5.11
N SER A 71 -16.95 9.56 -5.64
CA SER A 71 -16.14 10.12 -6.71
C SER A 71 -14.85 10.79 -6.21
N GLY A 72 -13.86 10.92 -7.09
CA GLY A 72 -12.59 11.60 -6.80
C GLY A 72 -11.55 10.71 -6.11
N TRP A 73 -11.88 9.44 -5.84
CA TRP A 73 -10.93 8.48 -5.27
C TRP A 73 -10.31 7.59 -6.35
N ALA A 74 -9.01 7.34 -6.20
CA ALA A 74 -8.28 6.28 -6.88
C ALA A 74 -7.67 5.35 -5.83
N ILE A 75 -7.60 4.06 -6.16
CA ILE A 75 -7.07 3.02 -5.29
C ILE A 75 -5.97 2.28 -6.04
N PHE A 76 -4.80 2.17 -5.42
CA PHE A 76 -3.69 1.37 -5.94
C PHE A 76 -3.40 0.24 -4.97
N VAL A 77 -3.30 -0.97 -5.49
CA VAL A 77 -2.95 -2.17 -4.73
C VAL A 77 -1.62 -2.67 -5.24
N GLU A 78 -0.67 -2.81 -4.33
CA GLU A 78 0.69 -3.25 -4.65
C GLU A 78 1.05 -4.49 -3.83
N ALA A 79 1.75 -5.42 -4.47
CA ALA A 79 2.39 -6.56 -3.82
C ALA A 79 3.88 -6.50 -4.12
N GLN A 80 4.69 -6.32 -3.08
CA GLN A 80 6.15 -6.34 -3.17
C GLN A 80 6.65 -7.67 -2.62
N ARG A 81 7.47 -8.36 -3.42
CA ARG A 81 8.11 -9.61 -3.02
C ARG A 81 9.58 -9.34 -2.71
N HIS A 82 10.00 -9.65 -1.49
CA HIS A 82 11.38 -9.43 -1.04
C HIS A 82 11.98 -10.70 -0.48
N PRO A 83 13.31 -10.89 -0.60
CA PRO A 83 13.99 -12.01 0.04
C PRO A 83 13.75 -12.02 1.55
N VAL A 84 13.50 -13.19 2.11
CA VAL A 84 13.42 -13.38 3.56
C VAL A 84 14.84 -13.33 4.14
N GLY A 85 14.95 -12.78 5.35
CA GLY A 85 16.20 -12.78 6.11
C GLY A 85 16.57 -14.15 6.67
N ALA A 86 17.45 -14.15 7.66
CA ALA A 86 17.85 -15.38 8.35
C ALA A 86 16.67 -16.05 9.08
N TYR A 87 16.73 -17.39 9.20
CA TYR A 87 15.78 -18.15 10.00
C TYR A 87 15.72 -17.58 11.44
N PRO A 88 14.52 -17.34 12.00
CA PRO A 88 14.39 -16.69 13.31
C PRO A 88 14.97 -17.57 14.43
N ALA A 89 15.60 -16.93 15.42
CA ALA A 89 16.02 -17.63 16.63
C ALA A 89 14.79 -17.94 17.49
N SER A 90 14.48 -19.22 17.66
CA SER A 90 13.34 -19.70 18.42
C SER A 90 13.78 -20.38 19.72
N ARG A 91 12.92 -20.36 20.75
CA ARG A 91 13.10 -21.11 22.00
C ARG A 91 11.91 -22.03 22.19
N PHE A 92 12.17 -23.32 22.42
CA PHE A 92 11.15 -24.34 22.63
C PHE A 92 11.18 -24.88 24.05
N PRO A 93 10.01 -25.26 24.59
CA PRO A 93 9.90 -25.75 25.97
C PRO A 93 10.46 -27.17 26.15
N ASP A 94 10.60 -27.94 25.08
CA ASP A 94 11.04 -29.34 25.10
C ASP A 94 11.96 -29.69 23.93
N ALA A 95 12.69 -30.79 24.07
CA ALA A 95 13.68 -31.24 23.09
C ALA A 95 13.06 -31.73 21.77
N ALA A 96 11.83 -32.27 21.79
CA ALA A 96 11.19 -32.77 20.57
C ALA A 96 10.78 -31.60 19.68
N SER A 97 10.16 -30.56 20.25
CA SER A 97 9.82 -29.33 19.54
C SER A 97 11.07 -28.60 19.01
N ALA A 98 12.17 -28.59 19.79
CA ALA A 98 13.44 -28.03 19.35
C ALA A 98 14.06 -28.79 18.16
N LEU A 99 13.94 -30.12 18.14
CA LEU A 99 14.42 -30.95 17.03
C LEU A 99 13.65 -30.65 15.74
N VAL A 100 12.31 -30.53 15.82
CA VAL A 100 11.47 -30.19 14.67
C VAL A 100 11.84 -28.82 14.09
N ASP A 101 12.12 -27.83 14.93
CA ASP A 101 12.56 -26.50 14.46
C ASP A 101 13.96 -26.55 13.82
N ALA A 102 14.86 -27.38 14.34
CA ALA A 102 16.19 -27.56 13.76
C ALA A 102 16.15 -28.15 12.35
N GLU A 103 15.29 -29.15 12.10
CA GLU A 103 15.04 -29.69 10.75
C GLU A 103 14.46 -28.61 9.83
N ARG A 104 13.42 -27.88 10.28
CA ARG A 104 12.84 -26.78 9.51
C ARG A 104 13.84 -25.68 9.16
N LYS A 105 14.77 -25.41 10.07
CA LYS A 105 15.86 -24.45 9.85
C LYS A 105 16.83 -24.97 8.80
N ALA A 106 17.21 -26.25 8.87
CA ALA A 106 18.09 -26.87 7.87
C ALA A 106 17.48 -26.82 6.46
N ASP A 107 16.20 -27.20 6.33
CA ASP A 107 15.45 -27.12 5.07
C ASP A 107 15.41 -25.68 4.53
N PHE A 108 15.14 -24.70 5.41
CA PHE A 108 15.11 -23.30 5.03
C PHE A 108 16.48 -22.80 4.56
N GLU A 109 17.58 -23.22 5.20
CA GLU A 109 18.93 -22.79 4.84
C GLU A 109 19.46 -23.48 3.57
N GLU A 110 18.95 -24.68 3.24
CA GLU A 110 19.26 -25.39 1.98
C GLU A 110 18.60 -24.73 0.76
N ASP A 111 17.32 -24.35 0.89
CA ASP A 111 16.59 -23.61 -0.16
C ASP A 111 17.05 -22.14 -0.18
N ALA A 112 18.03 -21.82 -1.01
CA ALA A 112 18.75 -20.54 -0.98
C ALA A 112 17.92 -19.27 -1.31
N ALA A 113 16.62 -19.37 -1.57
CA ALA A 113 15.80 -18.24 -2.02
C ALA A 113 14.36 -18.26 -1.47
N HIS A 114 14.21 -17.93 -0.20
CA HIS A 114 12.90 -17.66 0.41
C HIS A 114 12.46 -16.22 0.15
N PHE A 115 11.17 -16.02 -0.05
CA PHE A 115 10.59 -14.70 -0.27
C PHE A 115 9.33 -14.49 0.56
N GLU A 116 9.18 -13.27 1.08
CA GLU A 116 7.94 -12.80 1.69
C GLU A 116 7.30 -11.71 0.84
N SER A 117 5.98 -11.65 0.90
CA SER A 117 5.19 -10.63 0.21
C SER A 117 4.64 -9.62 1.20
N SER A 118 4.86 -8.33 0.91
CA SER A 118 4.21 -7.22 1.59
C SER A 118 3.20 -6.56 0.67
N TYR A 119 2.02 -6.28 1.20
CA TYR A 119 0.93 -5.69 0.44
C TYR A 119 0.67 -4.27 0.90
N PHE A 120 0.47 -3.37 -0.05
CA PHE A 120 0.21 -1.97 0.20
C PHE A 120 -1.07 -1.54 -0.51
N LEU A 121 -1.88 -0.78 0.20
CA LEU A 121 -3.10 -0.17 -0.30
C LEU A 121 -2.95 1.34 -0.21
N THR A 122 -2.93 1.99 -1.36
CA THR A 122 -2.81 3.44 -1.47
C THR A 122 -4.12 4.03 -1.91
N PHE A 123 -4.62 4.99 -1.13
CA PHE A 123 -5.77 5.80 -1.49
C PHE A 123 -5.28 7.17 -1.94
N THR A 124 -5.79 7.62 -3.08
CA THR A 124 -5.57 8.98 -3.58
C THR A 124 -6.93 9.65 -3.74
N TYR A 125 -7.09 10.83 -3.15
CA TYR A 125 -8.30 11.64 -3.23
C TYR A 125 -8.01 12.98 -3.89
N LEU A 126 -8.66 13.24 -5.02
CA LEU A 126 -8.71 14.55 -5.65
C LEU A 126 -10.09 15.14 -5.35
N SER A 127 -10.10 16.24 -4.60
CA SER A 127 -11.32 17.00 -4.38
C SER A 127 -11.92 17.41 -5.73
N PRO A 128 -13.26 17.37 -5.88
CA PRO A 128 -13.92 18.02 -7.00
C PRO A 128 -13.43 19.47 -7.14
N PRO A 129 -13.39 20.01 -8.36
CA PRO A 129 -13.18 21.44 -8.56
C PRO A 129 -14.17 22.21 -7.70
N GLU A 130 -13.72 23.27 -7.02
CA GLU A 130 -14.66 24.15 -6.35
C GLU A 130 -15.55 24.83 -7.40
N ASP A 131 -16.87 24.73 -7.23
CA ASP A 131 -17.81 25.56 -7.97
C ASP A 131 -17.55 27.02 -7.58
N LEU A 132 -17.08 27.83 -8.54
CA LEU A 132 -16.82 29.26 -8.36
C LEU A 132 -18.03 30.00 -7.72
N ALA A 133 -19.26 29.54 -7.98
CA ALA A 133 -20.50 30.08 -7.42
C ALA A 133 -20.67 29.87 -5.89
N ARG A 134 -19.85 29.01 -5.27
CA ARG A 134 -19.84 28.82 -3.80
C ARG A 134 -18.88 29.80 -3.13
N THR A 135 -17.78 30.16 -3.79
CA THR A 135 -16.77 31.09 -3.26
C THR A 135 -17.31 32.52 -3.19
N GLU A 136 -18.19 32.92 -4.12
CA GLU A 136 -18.88 34.22 -4.08
C GLU A 136 -19.84 34.40 -2.89
N ARG A 137 -20.24 33.31 -2.20
CA ARG A 137 -21.09 33.40 -1.01
C ARG A 137 -20.30 33.62 0.29
N TRP A 138 -18.98 33.53 0.24
CA TRP A 138 -18.09 33.73 1.39
C TRP A 138 -17.38 35.09 1.37
N LEU A 139 -17.55 35.86 0.28
CA LEU A 139 -17.12 37.26 0.14
C LEU A 139 -18.34 38.19 0.26
#